data_AF-A0A8T7KXG7-F1
#
_entry.id   AF-A0A8T7KXG7-F1
#
_cell.length_a   1.000
_cell.length_b   1.000
_cell.length_c   1.000
_cell.angle_alpha   90.00
_cell.angle_beta   90.00
_cell.angle_gamma   90.00
#
_symmetry.space_group_name_H-M   'P 1'
#
loop_
_entity.id
_entity.type
_entity.pdbx_description
1 polymer ?
#
loop_
_entity_poly.entity_id
_entity_poly.type
_entity_poly.pdbx_seq_one_letter_code
_entity_poly.pdbx_strand_id
1 'polypeptide(L)' 'MCRSIKQLRNAEIPATDEEIRAAALQFVRKVSGYRKPSKSNQEAFDRAVEEVAEATQKLLGNLASRTPS' A
#
# COMPACT_ATOMS: atom_id res chain seq x y z
N MET A 1 16.47 7.37 -3.23
CA MET A 1 15.31 8.29 -3.20
C MET A 1 14.06 7.48 -2.88
N CYS A 2 13.20 7.94 -1.95
CA CYS A 2 11.91 7.29 -1.70
C CYS A 2 11.00 7.59 -2.90
N ARG A 3 10.46 6.57 -3.56
CA ARG A 3 9.49 6.76 -4.66
C ARG A 3 8.18 7.24 -4.05
N SER A 4 7.50 8.17 -4.71
CA SER A 4 6.17 8.66 -4.31
C SER A 4 5.19 7.50 -4.20
N ILE A 5 4.32 7.51 -3.19
CA ILE A 5 3.23 6.54 -3.05
C ILE A 5 2.22 6.82 -4.17
N LYS A 6 1.91 5.81 -4.99
CA LYS A 6 0.97 5.94 -6.12
C LYS A 6 -0.45 6.11 -5.58
N GLN A 7 -1.20 7.09 -6.09
CA GLN A 7 -2.61 7.26 -5.76
C GLN A 7 -3.44 6.20 -6.50
N LEU A 8 -4.06 5.28 -5.76
CA LEU A 8 -4.83 4.15 -6.32
C LEU A 8 -6.31 4.45 -6.62
N ARG A 9 -6.84 5.57 -6.12
CA ARG A 9 -8.26 5.96 -6.27
C ARG A 9 -8.63 6.49 -7.67
N ASN A 10 -7.66 6.74 -8.54
CA ASN A 10 -7.86 7.52 -9.77
C ASN A 10 -8.01 6.70 -11.06
N ALA A 11 -7.94 5.38 -11.00
CA ALA A 11 -8.08 4.58 -12.21
C ALA A 11 -9.56 4.29 -12.48
N GLU A 12 -9.98 4.44 -13.73
CA GLU A 12 -11.23 3.88 -14.27
C GLU A 12 -11.32 2.36 -14.03
N ILE A 13 -10.17 1.75 -13.72
CA ILE A 13 -9.97 0.35 -13.39
C ILE A 13 -9.68 0.24 -11.89
N PRO A 14 -10.32 -0.69 -11.15
CA PRO A 14 -9.98 -0.94 -9.76
C PRO A 14 -8.51 -1.33 -9.61
N ALA A 15 -7.85 -0.81 -8.56
CA ALA A 15 -6.45 -1.14 -8.28
C ALA A 15 -6.28 -2.63 -8.02
N THR A 16 -5.22 -3.23 -8.57
CA THR A 16 -4.94 -4.64 -8.37
C THR A 16 -4.30 -4.90 -7.00
N ASP A 17 -4.39 -6.14 -6.51
CA ASP A 17 -3.74 -6.55 -5.26
C ASP A 17 -2.23 -6.30 -5.27
N GLU A 18 -1.59 -6.43 -6.43
CA GLU A 18 -0.17 -6.13 -6.61
C GLU A 18 0.12 -4.62 -6.46
N GLU A 19 -0.73 -3.76 -7.02
CA GLU A 19 -0.60 -2.31 -6.87
C GLU A 19 -0.84 -1.87 -5.41
N ILE A 20 -1.79 -2.50 -4.73
CA ILE A 20 -2.08 -2.28 -3.31
C ILE A 20 -0.89 -2.68 -2.45
N ARG A 21 -0.35 -3.90 -2.64
CA ARG A 21 0.86 -4.35 -1.92
C ARG A 21 2.07 -3.46 -2.21
N ALA A 22 2.25 -3.04 -3.47
CA ALA A 22 3.33 -2.14 -3.84
C ALA A 22 3.21 -0.78 -3.13
N ALA A 23 1.99 -0.24 -3.03
CA ALA A 23 1.71 1.00 -2.30
C ALA A 23 1.97 0.85 -0.79
N ALA A 24 1.49 -0.25 -0.20
CA ALA A 24 1.74 -0.59 1.21
C ALA A 24 3.22 -0.69 1.52
N LEU A 25 4.00 -1.36 0.66
CA LEU A 25 5.45 -1.45 0.79
C LEU A 25 6.12 -0.07 0.79
N GLN A 26 5.73 0.82 -0.13
CA GLN A 26 6.30 2.19 -0.15
C GLN A 26 5.89 2.99 1.09
N PHE A 27 4.67 2.83 1.59
CA PHE A 27 4.20 3.47 2.82
C PHE A 27 5.04 3.03 4.02
N VAL A 28 5.19 1.72 4.23
CA VAL A 28 5.96 1.18 5.36
C VAL A 28 7.42 1.61 5.27
N ARG A 29 8.04 1.59 4.08
CA ARG A 29 9.40 2.15 3.88
C ARG A 29 9.50 3.62 4.26
N LYS A 30 8.50 4.42 3.89
CA LYS A 30 8.49 5.85 4.15
C LYS A 30 8.34 6.17 5.63
N VAL A 31 7.45 5.45 6.33
CA VAL A 31 7.17 5.66 7.77
C VAL A 31 8.30 5.11 8.64
N SER A 32 8.79 3.90 8.34
CA SER A 32 9.87 3.28 9.12
C SER A 32 11.25 3.87 8.86
N GLY A 33 11.44 4.56 7.73
CA GLY A 33 12.76 5.01 7.27
C GLY A 33 13.64 3.88 6.71
N TYR A 34 13.17 2.62 6.73
CA TYR A 34 13.92 1.49 6.18
C TYR A 34 13.82 1.45 4.65
N ARG A 35 14.98 1.38 3.99
CA ARG A 35 15.02 0.92 2.58
C ARG A 35 15.04 -0.60 2.49
N LYS A 36 15.76 -1.22 3.41
CA LYS A 36 15.86 -2.67 3.60
C LYS A 36 15.94 -2.91 5.11
N PRO A 37 14.98 -3.62 5.71
CA PRO A 37 15.05 -3.95 7.14
C PRO A 37 16.23 -4.91 7.42
N SER A 38 16.70 -4.92 8.66
CA SER A 38 17.63 -5.95 9.14
C SER A 38 16.92 -7.30 9.24
N LYS A 39 17.67 -8.41 9.32
CA LYS A 39 17.09 -9.75 9.51
C LYS A 39 16.17 -9.83 10.75
N SER A 40 16.54 -9.12 11.82
CA SER A 40 15.74 -9.07 13.06
C SER A 40 14.40 -8.37 12.89
N ASN A 41 14.31 -7.40 11.98
CA ASN A 41 13.13 -6.55 11.80
C ASN A 41 12.34 -6.92 10.54
N GLN A 42 12.80 -7.93 9.78
CA GLN A 42 12.20 -8.37 8.53
C GLN A 42 10.76 -8.83 8.75
N GLU A 43 10.53 -9.67 9.76
CA GLU A 43 9.19 -10.19 10.08
C GLU A 43 8.21 -9.07 10.45
N ALA A 44 8.63 -8.14 11.32
CA ALA A 44 7.81 -7.00 11.71
C ALA A 44 7.52 -6.06 10.52
N PHE A 45 8.51 -5.86 9.64
CA PHE A 45 8.36 -5.06 8.44
C PHE A 45 7.38 -5.70 7.45
N ASP A 46 7.53 -6.99 7.17
CA ASP A 46 6.69 -7.72 6.22
C ASP A 46 5.25 -7.80 6.72
N ARG A 47 5.06 -8.06 8.02
CA ARG A 47 3.74 -8.03 8.65
C ARG A 47 3.06 -6.67 8.51
N ALA A 48 3.79 -5.57 8.75
CA ALA A 48 3.25 -4.23 8.58
C ALA A 48 2.84 -3.95 7.13
N VAL A 49 3.58 -4.48 6.14
CA VAL A 49 3.23 -4.35 4.72
C VAL A 49 1.91 -5.06 4.41
N GLU A 50 1.73 -6.29 4.89
CA GLU A 50 0.48 -7.05 4.68
C GLU A 50 -0.71 -6.38 5.37
N GLU A 51 -0.57 -5.96 6.63
CA GLU A 51 -1.65 -5.28 7.37
C GLU A 51 -2.09 -3.98 6.67
N VAL A 52 -1.15 -3.20 6.15
CA VAL A 52 -1.44 -1.98 5.38
C VAL A 52 -2.09 -2.32 4.05
N ALA A 53 -1.66 -3.38 3.36
CA ALA A 53 -2.26 -3.82 2.11
C ALA A 53 -3.72 -4.24 2.31
N GLU A 54 -4.00 -5.06 3.32
CA GLU A 54 -5.36 -5.47 3.67
C GLU A 54 -6.26 -4.28 4.03
N ALA A 55 -5.75 -3.36 4.86
CA ALA A 55 -6.49 -2.15 5.23
C ALA A 55 -6.81 -1.29 4.00
N THR A 56 -5.85 -1.18 3.07
CA THR A 56 -6.01 -0.43 1.82
C THR A 56 -7.03 -1.10 0.89
N GLN A 57 -7.00 -2.42 0.76
CA GLN A 57 -7.97 -3.17 -0.03
C GLN A 57 -9.39 -2.98 0.52
N LYS A 58 -9.56 -3.11 1.85
CA LYS A 58 -10.85 -2.85 2.51
C LYS A 58 -11.31 -1.42 2.28
N LEU A 59 -10.43 -0.44 2.40
CA LEU A 59 -10.76 0.97 2.12
C LEU A 59 -11.24 1.13 0.67
N LEU A 60 -10.46 0.68 -0.30
CA LEU A 60 -10.80 0.85 -1.73
C LEU A 60 -12.10 0.11 -2.10
N GLY A 61 -12.37 -1.06 -1.51
CA GLY A 61 -13.63 -1.79 -1.72
C GLY A 61 -14.86 -1.14 -1.08
N ASN A 62 -14.70 -0.33 -0.03
CA ASN A 62 -15.80 0.37 0.64
C ASN A 62 -16.00 1.82 0.17
N LEU A 63 -15.03 2.40 -0.54
CA LEU A 63 -15.19 3.72 -1.12
C LEU A 63 -16.17 3.65 -2.29
N ALA A 64 -17.20 4.50 -2.28
CA ALA A 64 -18.10 4.67 -3.41
C ALA A 64 -17.29 4.99 -4.68
N SER A 65 -17.61 4.30 -5.78
CA SER A 65 -16.95 4.55 -7.05
C SER A 65 -17.13 6.01 -7.44
N ARG A 66 -16.05 6.63 -7.91
CA ARG A 66 -16.09 7.99 -8.46
C ARG A 66 -16.62 7.93 -9.91
N THR A 67 -17.68 7.17 -10.14
CA THR A 67 -18.38 7.18 -11.43
C THR A 67 -19.38 8.32 -11.35
N PRO A 68 -19.20 9.45 -12.07
CA PRO A 68 -20.29 10.40 -12.21
C PRO A 68 -21.44 9.65 -12.90
N SER A 69 -22.62 9.71 -12.30
CA SER A 69 -23.87 9.35 -12.98
C SER A 69 -24.14 10.28 -14.15
#